data_AF-A0A2H0DUM5-F1
#
_entry.id   AF-A0A2H0DUM5-F1
#
_cell.length_a   1.000
_cell.length_b   1.000
_cell.length_c   1.000
_cell.angle_alpha   90.00
_cell.angle_beta   90.00
_cell.angle_gamma   90.00
#
_symmetry.space_group_name_H-M   'P 1'
#
loop_
_entity.id
_entity.type
_entity.pdbx_description
1 polymer ?
#
loop_
_entity_poly.entity_id
_entity_poly.type
_entity_poly.pdbx_seq_one_letter_code
_entity_poly.pdbx_strand_id
1 'polypeptide(L)'
;MKTSQAIRNYLQMHRQATGKELSDHLGITDRAVRKQLSSLLESGVLTKKGRPPTVYYQINSNPPSQPHHSLPTHLTRVISQNYLFITPTGKKLTGIDGFLLWCEKQKLPFEKTAREYVAMVNKFSKYKRQGLINGLSKLKHTYLQVFLDNLYYLDFYSIDRFGKTKLGQLLLYAKQSQQTLLMTELIDTITPAIERLITSKNITSVGFIPPTVKRQIQFMSVLKGRLHLKLRTISIKKIVSDVAVPQKSLTRLTDRIENAQHSIVVSETSYHGNILLIDDAVGSGATLNETAKQIREKGICDGKIIGLAITGSFKGFDVISEV
;
A
#
# COMPACT_ATOMS: atom_id res chain seq x y z
N MET A 1 22.49 -27.20 -34.85
CA MET A 1 21.62 -26.03 -34.55
C MET A 1 21.98 -25.49 -33.17
N LYS A 2 22.14 -24.17 -32.97
CA LYS A 2 22.44 -23.61 -31.63
C LYS A 2 21.24 -23.85 -30.69
N THR A 3 21.48 -24.28 -29.45
CA THR A 3 20.42 -24.55 -28.45
C THR A 3 19.49 -23.36 -28.24
N SER A 4 20.03 -22.13 -28.26
CA SER A 4 19.24 -20.90 -28.15
C SER A 4 18.24 -20.72 -29.31
N GLN A 5 18.58 -21.14 -30.53
CA GLN A 5 17.69 -21.10 -31.68
C GLN A 5 16.60 -22.18 -31.57
N ALA A 6 16.97 -23.37 -31.09
CA ALA A 6 16.04 -24.47 -30.84
C ALA A 6 14.96 -24.07 -29.83
N ILE A 7 15.35 -23.42 -28.72
CA ILE A 7 14.43 -22.87 -27.71
C ILE A 7 13.48 -21.85 -28.33
N ARG A 8 13.97 -20.93 -29.18
CA ARG A 8 13.12 -19.94 -29.86
C ARG A 8 12.10 -20.61 -30.77
N ASN A 9 12.53 -21.53 -31.63
CA ASN A 9 11.65 -22.22 -32.55
C ASN A 9 10.54 -22.98 -31.80
N TYR A 10 10.90 -23.67 -30.70
CA TYR A 10 9.93 -24.36 -29.84
C TYR A 10 8.91 -23.38 -29.26
N LEU A 11 9.37 -22.24 -28.73
CA LEU A 11 8.49 -21.22 -28.15
C LEU A 11 7.65 -20.46 -29.20
N GLN A 12 8.09 -20.37 -30.45
CA GLN A 12 7.27 -19.85 -31.55
C GLN A 12 6.09 -20.78 -31.84
N MET A 13 6.31 -22.09 -31.79
CA MET A 13 5.30 -23.10 -32.07
C MET A 13 4.32 -23.30 -30.90
N HIS A 14 4.85 -23.41 -29.67
CA HIS A 14 4.07 -23.75 -28.48
C HIS A 14 3.65 -22.55 -27.63
N ARG A 15 4.05 -21.33 -28.02
CA ARG A 15 3.85 -20.04 -27.33
C ARG A 15 4.55 -19.92 -25.97
N GLN A 16 4.51 -20.96 -25.14
CA GLN A 16 5.17 -21.01 -23.83
C GLN A 16 5.67 -22.42 -23.50
N ALA A 17 6.70 -22.53 -22.67
CA ALA A 17 7.22 -23.82 -22.20
C ALA A 17 7.89 -23.69 -20.82
N THR A 18 7.89 -24.75 -20.03
CA THR A 18 8.68 -24.84 -18.79
C THR A 18 10.13 -25.22 -19.09
N GLY A 19 11.01 -25.01 -18.11
CA GLY A 19 12.41 -25.47 -18.22
C GLY A 19 12.50 -26.98 -18.44
N LYS A 20 11.58 -27.75 -17.85
CA LYS A 20 11.50 -29.20 -17.99
C LYS A 20 11.07 -29.61 -19.40
N GLU A 21 9.99 -29.02 -19.92
CA GLU A 21 9.52 -29.28 -21.29
C GLU A 21 10.60 -28.97 -22.34
N LEU A 22 11.37 -27.90 -22.13
CA LEU A 22 12.52 -27.57 -22.99
C LEU A 22 13.67 -28.57 -22.83
N SER A 23 13.93 -29.07 -21.62
CA SER A 23 14.94 -30.10 -21.37
C SER A 23 14.59 -31.40 -22.06
N ASP A 24 13.33 -31.84 -21.90
CA ASP A 24 12.79 -33.06 -22.47
C ASP A 24 12.79 -32.99 -24.00
N HIS A 25 12.37 -31.85 -24.58
CA HIS A 25 12.36 -31.65 -26.04
C HIS A 25 13.76 -31.59 -26.65
N LEU A 26 14.72 -30.94 -25.99
CA LEU A 26 16.07 -30.73 -26.52
C LEU A 26 17.01 -31.91 -26.24
N GLY A 27 16.61 -32.86 -25.38
CA GLY A 27 17.44 -34.01 -24.98
C GLY A 27 18.71 -33.60 -24.24
N ILE A 28 18.70 -32.45 -23.55
CA ILE A 28 19.84 -31.94 -22.77
C ILE A 28 19.48 -31.84 -21.29
N THR A 29 20.46 -31.59 -20.43
CA THR A 29 20.22 -31.47 -18.99
C THR A 29 19.52 -30.16 -18.63
N ASP A 30 18.71 -30.20 -17.55
CA ASP A 30 18.05 -29.03 -16.95
C ASP A 30 19.04 -27.87 -16.73
N ARG A 31 20.27 -28.18 -16.29
CA ARG A 31 21.32 -27.19 -16.03
C ARG A 31 21.75 -26.48 -17.32
N ALA A 32 21.88 -27.22 -18.42
CA ALA A 32 22.24 -26.65 -19.72
C ALA A 32 21.12 -25.75 -20.27
N VAL A 33 19.86 -26.19 -20.16
CA VAL A 33 18.69 -25.38 -20.52
C VAL A 33 18.64 -24.10 -19.70
N ARG A 34 18.78 -24.17 -18.37
CA ARG A 34 18.75 -22.99 -17.49
C ARG A 34 19.82 -21.97 -17.82
N LYS A 35 21.03 -22.40 -18.20
CA LYS A 35 22.11 -21.49 -18.65
C LYS A 35 21.71 -20.72 -19.91
N GLN A 36 21.12 -21.40 -20.89
CA GLN A 36 20.64 -20.76 -22.13
C GLN A 36 19.45 -19.83 -21.86
N LEU A 37 18.51 -20.24 -21.01
CA LEU A 37 17.38 -19.42 -20.61
C LEU A 37 17.81 -18.16 -19.85
N SER A 38 18.83 -18.22 -18.98
CA SER A 38 19.39 -17.03 -18.33
C SER A 38 19.90 -16.02 -19.35
N SER A 39 20.73 -16.47 -20.30
CA SER A 39 21.27 -15.62 -21.36
C SER A 39 20.18 -15.02 -22.26
N LEU A 40 19.15 -15.80 -22.59
CA LEU A 40 18.02 -15.33 -23.41
C LEU A 40 17.07 -14.38 -22.64
N LEU A 41 16.97 -14.52 -21.31
CA LEU A 41 16.25 -13.57 -20.46
C LEU A 41 17.04 -12.27 -20.29
N GLU A 42 18.35 -12.35 -20.06
CA GLU A 42 19.26 -11.19 -19.92
C GLU A 42 19.30 -10.35 -21.20
N SER A 43 19.31 -11.00 -22.37
CA SER A 43 19.26 -10.33 -23.67
C SER A 43 17.86 -9.83 -24.05
N GLY A 44 16.84 -10.00 -23.20
CA GLY A 44 15.48 -9.51 -23.43
C GLY A 44 14.70 -10.25 -24.52
N VAL A 45 15.21 -11.39 -25.00
CA VAL A 45 14.59 -12.20 -26.05
C VAL A 45 13.41 -13.01 -25.52
N LEU A 46 13.51 -13.47 -24.28
CA LEU A 46 12.45 -14.20 -23.58
C LEU A 46 11.90 -13.39 -22.42
N THR A 47 10.67 -13.72 -22.02
CA THR A 47 10.10 -13.35 -20.73
C THR A 47 9.71 -14.61 -19.97
N LYS A 48 9.61 -14.51 -18.65
CA LYS A 48 9.16 -15.62 -17.80
C LYS A 48 7.90 -15.26 -17.01
N LYS A 49 7.05 -16.26 -16.78
CA LYS A 49 5.85 -16.21 -15.93
C LYS A 49 5.95 -17.26 -14.83
N GLY A 50 5.47 -16.93 -13.64
CA GLY A 50 5.51 -17.83 -12.48
C GLY A 50 6.76 -17.67 -11.61
N ARG A 51 6.82 -18.47 -10.54
CA ARG A 51 7.95 -18.58 -9.60
C ARG A 51 8.27 -20.05 -9.41
N PRO A 52 9.52 -20.43 -9.09
CA PRO A 52 9.85 -21.82 -8.78
C PRO A 52 8.86 -22.42 -7.77
N PRO A 53 8.43 -23.68 -7.96
CA PRO A 53 8.95 -24.65 -8.94
C PRO A 53 8.42 -24.50 -10.37
N THR A 54 7.34 -23.74 -10.58
CA THR A 54 6.64 -23.66 -11.88
C THR A 54 6.92 -22.34 -12.59
N VAL A 55 7.80 -22.36 -13.58
CA VAL A 55 8.17 -21.20 -14.39
C VAL A 55 7.99 -21.52 -15.87
N TYR A 56 7.20 -20.69 -16.55
CA TYR A 56 7.02 -20.74 -18.00
C TYR A 56 7.85 -19.64 -18.67
N TYR A 57 8.43 -19.95 -19.82
CA TYR A 57 9.20 -19.07 -20.68
C TYR A 57 8.41 -18.86 -21.97
N GLN A 58 8.45 -17.64 -22.51
CA GLN A 58 7.76 -17.27 -23.75
C GLN A 58 8.59 -16.21 -24.48
N ILE A 59 8.40 -16.07 -25.79
CA ILE A 59 9.10 -15.05 -26.59
C ILE A 59 8.65 -13.66 -26.16
N ASN A 60 9.60 -12.73 -26.05
CA ASN A 60 9.28 -11.35 -25.77
C ASN A 60 8.71 -10.68 -27.02
N SER A 61 7.39 -10.51 -27.08
CA SER A 61 6.69 -9.86 -28.21
C SER A 61 6.88 -8.34 -28.23
N ASN A 62 7.32 -7.75 -27.11
CA ASN A 62 7.60 -6.33 -26.98
C ASN A 62 9.07 -6.18 -26.56
N PRO A 63 10.03 -6.07 -27.50
CA PRO A 63 11.38 -5.66 -27.13
C PRO A 63 11.27 -4.35 -26.34
N PRO A 64 12.11 -4.13 -25.31
CA PRO A 64 12.13 -2.84 -24.63
C PRO A 64 12.48 -1.77 -25.66
N SER A 65 11.46 -1.03 -26.13
CA SER A 65 11.66 0.24 -26.78
C SER A 65 12.32 1.14 -25.77
N GLN A 66 13.62 1.38 -25.91
CA GLN A 66 14.26 2.52 -25.28
C GLN A 66 14.22 3.70 -26.25
N PRO A 67 13.25 4.61 -26.12
CA PRO A 67 13.58 6.01 -26.16
C PRO A 67 14.15 6.35 -24.77
N HIS A 68 15.42 6.75 -24.72
CA HIS A 68 15.91 7.57 -23.62
C HIS A 68 15.10 8.87 -23.64
N HIS A 69 13.92 8.88 -23.02
CA HIS A 69 13.19 10.10 -22.75
C HIS A 69 13.99 10.88 -21.71
N SER A 70 14.81 11.82 -22.19
CA SER A 70 15.62 12.69 -21.34
C SER A 70 14.71 13.68 -20.63
N LEU A 71 14.27 13.33 -19.42
CA LEU A 71 13.61 14.27 -18.52
C LEU A 71 14.66 15.10 -17.78
N PRO A 72 14.39 16.39 -17.52
CA PRO A 72 15.19 17.19 -16.60
C PRO A 72 15.44 16.47 -15.27
N THR A 73 16.68 16.55 -14.75
CA THR A 73 17.13 15.86 -13.53
C THR A 73 16.20 16.03 -12.34
N HIS A 74 15.59 17.22 -12.19
CA HIS A 74 14.66 17.48 -11.10
C HIS A 74 13.37 16.64 -11.21
N LEU A 75 12.81 16.47 -12.41
CA LEU A 75 11.62 15.65 -12.63
C LEU A 75 11.93 14.18 -12.37
N THR A 76 13.06 13.72 -12.91
CA THR A 76 13.55 12.36 -12.76
C THR A 76 13.69 11.97 -11.30
N ARG A 77 14.28 12.85 -10.48
CA ARG A 77 14.45 12.63 -9.04
C ARG A 77 13.10 12.50 -8.32
N VAL A 78 12.17 13.43 -8.55
CA VAL A 78 10.87 13.42 -7.87
C VAL A 78 10.06 12.18 -8.24
N ILE A 79 10.01 11.82 -9.53
CA ILE A 79 9.29 10.63 -10.00
C ILE A 79 9.94 9.37 -9.43
N SER A 80 11.27 9.26 -9.49
CA SER A 80 12.02 8.10 -8.99
C SER A 80 11.75 7.80 -7.51
N GLN A 81 11.61 8.85 -6.71
CA GLN A 81 11.36 8.71 -5.28
C GLN A 81 9.90 8.37 -4.96
N ASN A 82 8.95 8.98 -5.69
CA ASN A 82 7.55 9.03 -5.28
C ASN A 82 6.61 8.13 -6.08
N TYR A 83 7.02 7.63 -7.24
CA TYR A 83 6.14 6.84 -8.11
C TYR A 83 6.33 5.33 -7.94
N LEU A 84 5.22 4.61 -7.91
CA LEU A 84 5.17 3.17 -7.86
C LEU A 84 3.99 2.69 -8.70
N PHE A 85 4.27 1.83 -9.66
CA PHE A 85 3.28 1.15 -10.45
C PHE A 85 3.39 -0.35 -10.23
N ILE A 86 2.29 -1.01 -9.89
CA ILE A 86 2.21 -2.46 -9.85
C ILE A 86 1.35 -2.88 -11.03
N THR A 87 1.98 -3.59 -11.96
CA THR A 87 1.34 -4.08 -13.19
C THR A 87 0.23 -5.10 -12.87
N PRO A 88 -0.73 -5.33 -13.79
CA PRO A 88 -1.74 -6.39 -13.63
C PRO A 88 -1.16 -7.78 -13.42
N THR A 89 0.08 -8.02 -13.86
CA THR A 89 0.80 -9.28 -13.67
C THR A 89 1.56 -9.35 -12.33
N GLY A 90 1.39 -8.36 -11.44
CA GLY A 90 2.02 -8.32 -10.12
C GLY A 90 3.48 -7.88 -10.12
N LYS A 91 4.03 -7.38 -11.25
CA LYS A 91 5.39 -6.81 -11.29
C LYS A 91 5.38 -5.42 -10.65
N LYS A 92 6.26 -5.20 -9.67
CA LYS A 92 6.52 -3.92 -9.00
C LYS A 92 7.51 -3.10 -9.84
N LEU A 93 7.10 -1.91 -10.29
CA LEU A 93 7.93 -0.97 -11.06
C LEU A 93 7.97 0.38 -10.35
N THR A 94 9.16 0.81 -9.96
CA THR A 94 9.38 2.06 -9.23
C THR A 94 9.87 3.16 -10.16
N GLY A 95 9.54 4.41 -9.83
CA GLY A 95 10.15 5.55 -10.47
C GLY A 95 9.79 5.73 -11.94
N ILE A 96 10.79 6.09 -12.74
CA ILE A 96 10.62 6.40 -14.17
C ILE A 96 10.04 5.22 -14.93
N ASP A 97 10.55 4.00 -14.72
CA ASP A 97 10.08 2.82 -15.45
C ASP A 97 8.59 2.54 -15.20
N GLY A 98 8.16 2.68 -13.94
CA GLY A 98 6.76 2.55 -13.58
C GLY A 98 5.89 3.67 -14.17
N PHE A 99 6.41 4.90 -14.18
CA PHE A 99 5.71 6.07 -14.69
C PHE A 99 5.56 6.05 -16.21
N LEU A 100 6.61 5.62 -16.93
CA LEU A 100 6.60 5.47 -18.38
C LEU A 100 5.56 4.43 -18.79
N LEU A 101 5.62 3.23 -18.19
CA LEU A 101 4.66 2.17 -18.50
C LEU A 101 3.21 2.58 -18.18
N TRP A 102 3.00 3.35 -17.10
CA TRP A 102 1.69 3.89 -16.80
C TRP A 102 1.22 4.90 -17.85
N CYS A 103 2.09 5.82 -18.29
CA CYS A 103 1.78 6.78 -19.36
C CYS A 103 1.41 6.06 -20.66
N GLU A 104 2.19 5.05 -21.07
CA GLU A 104 1.93 4.24 -22.26
C GLU A 104 0.57 3.55 -22.17
N LYS A 105 0.25 2.94 -21.02
CA LYS A 105 -1.03 2.27 -20.79
C LYS A 105 -2.22 3.24 -20.86
N GLN A 106 -2.03 4.48 -20.39
CA GLN A 106 -3.05 5.52 -20.44
C GLN A 106 -3.06 6.31 -21.75
N LYS A 107 -2.16 5.99 -22.71
CA LYS A 107 -1.97 6.74 -23.96
C LYS A 107 -1.71 8.24 -23.71
N LEU A 108 -0.90 8.55 -22.70
CA LEU A 108 -0.57 9.91 -22.29
C LEU A 108 0.83 10.33 -22.75
N PRO A 109 1.05 11.61 -23.12
CA PRO A 109 2.37 12.12 -23.49
C PRO A 109 3.29 12.17 -22.27
N PHE A 110 4.40 11.43 -22.30
CA PHE A 110 5.28 11.20 -21.15
C PHE A 110 5.82 12.50 -20.52
N GLU A 111 6.43 13.40 -21.29
CA GLU A 111 7.08 14.60 -20.75
C GLU A 111 6.10 15.60 -20.12
N LYS A 112 4.98 15.86 -20.81
CA LYS A 112 3.91 16.73 -20.30
C LYS A 112 3.35 16.15 -19.01
N THR A 113 3.07 14.85 -19.01
CA THR A 113 2.50 14.14 -17.86
C THR A 113 3.48 14.12 -16.68
N ALA A 114 4.79 14.00 -16.93
CA ALA A 114 5.83 14.08 -15.89
C ALA A 114 5.86 15.45 -15.20
N ARG A 115 5.76 16.55 -15.97
CA ARG A 115 5.69 17.91 -15.39
C ARG A 115 4.44 18.09 -14.54
N GLU A 116 3.29 17.65 -15.04
CA GLU A 116 2.02 17.70 -14.32
C GLU A 116 2.06 16.87 -13.03
N TYR A 117 2.66 15.68 -13.08
CA TYR A 117 2.83 14.83 -11.90
C TYR A 117 3.69 15.50 -10.83
N VAL A 118 4.84 16.06 -11.21
CA VAL A 118 5.72 16.73 -10.25
C VAL A 118 5.07 17.99 -9.66
N ALA A 119 4.36 18.77 -10.47
CA ALA A 119 3.56 19.88 -9.97
C ALA A 119 2.52 19.42 -8.94
N MET A 120 1.87 18.27 -9.21
CA MET A 120 0.90 17.68 -8.30
C MET A 120 1.55 17.22 -6.98
N VAL A 121 2.66 16.48 -7.05
CA VAL A 121 3.42 16.06 -5.86
C VAL A 121 3.85 17.27 -5.03
N ASN A 122 4.33 18.33 -5.66
CA ASN A 122 4.73 19.57 -5.00
C ASN A 122 3.55 20.33 -4.38
N LYS A 123 2.35 20.26 -4.99
CA LYS A 123 1.12 20.80 -4.39
C LYS A 123 0.78 20.04 -3.11
N PHE A 124 0.86 18.71 -3.14
CA PHE A 124 0.51 17.86 -2.00
C PHE A 124 1.55 17.86 -0.89
N SER A 125 2.83 18.02 -1.22
CA SER A 125 3.91 18.07 -0.22
C SER A 125 3.76 19.26 0.74
N LYS A 126 3.11 20.36 0.31
CA LYS A 126 2.81 21.53 1.17
C LYS A 126 1.94 21.18 2.38
N TYR A 127 1.13 20.12 2.30
CA TYR A 127 0.31 19.64 3.42
C TYR A 127 1.11 18.78 4.41
N LYS A 128 2.30 18.29 4.01
CA LYS A 128 3.18 17.51 4.88
C LYS A 128 4.09 18.44 5.68
N ARG A 129 3.88 18.50 6.98
CA ARG A 129 4.77 19.18 7.93
C ARG A 129 5.50 18.12 8.74
N GLN A 130 6.84 18.13 8.71
CA GLN A 130 7.68 17.13 9.38
C GLN A 130 7.32 15.67 9.01
N GLY A 131 6.86 15.45 7.78
CA GLY A 131 6.45 14.13 7.30
C GLY A 131 5.03 13.69 7.70
N LEU A 132 4.23 14.56 8.32
CA LEU A 132 2.85 14.28 8.71
C LEU A 132 1.86 15.26 8.06
N ILE A 133 0.69 14.76 7.73
CA ILE A 133 -0.45 15.56 7.24
C ILE A 133 -1.45 15.71 8.38
N ASN A 134 -1.91 16.92 8.67
CA ASN A 134 -2.98 17.13 9.65
C ASN A 134 -4.34 16.78 9.05
N GLY A 135 -4.99 15.75 9.59
CA GLY A 135 -6.32 15.29 9.21
C GLY A 135 -7.46 15.80 10.10
N LEU A 136 -7.16 16.50 11.19
CA LEU A 136 -8.15 16.90 12.19
C LEU A 136 -9.18 17.88 11.64
N SER A 137 -8.76 18.80 10.77
CA SER A 137 -9.67 19.75 10.12
C SER A 137 -10.78 19.01 9.40
N LYS A 138 -10.45 17.97 8.63
CA LYS A 138 -11.44 17.16 7.92
C LYS A 138 -12.46 16.51 8.86
N LEU A 139 -11.99 16.00 10.00
CA LEU A 139 -12.84 15.38 11.00
C LEU A 139 -13.83 16.38 11.60
N LYS A 140 -13.36 17.60 11.91
CA LYS A 140 -14.21 18.68 12.45
C LYS A 140 -15.27 19.19 11.46
N HIS A 141 -15.01 19.12 10.15
CA HIS A 141 -16.04 19.42 9.14
C HIS A 141 -17.04 18.28 8.95
N THR A 142 -16.70 17.08 9.41
CA THR A 142 -17.52 15.88 9.25
C THR A 142 -18.48 15.67 10.41
N TYR A 143 -17.99 15.84 11.63
CA TYR A 143 -18.73 15.51 12.85
C TYR A 143 -18.99 16.77 13.66
N LEU A 144 -20.20 16.86 14.22
CA LEU A 144 -20.55 17.90 15.20
C LEU A 144 -19.64 17.81 16.43
N GLN A 145 -19.33 16.59 16.86
CA GLN A 145 -18.46 16.32 17.99
C GLN A 145 -17.28 15.44 17.60
N VAL A 146 -16.08 15.90 17.94
CA VAL A 146 -14.82 15.20 17.68
C VAL A 146 -14.15 14.89 19.02
N PHE A 147 -13.82 13.62 19.24
CA PHE A 147 -13.22 13.13 20.48
C PHE A 147 -11.70 12.94 20.39
N LEU A 148 -11.13 13.09 19.19
CA LEU A 148 -9.69 13.09 18.94
C LEU A 148 -9.09 14.49 19.13
N ASP A 149 -7.96 14.56 19.83
CA ASP A 149 -7.20 15.81 20.00
C ASP A 149 -6.39 16.15 18.76
N ASN A 150 -5.82 15.13 18.10
CA ASN A 150 -5.11 15.26 16.83
C ASN A 150 -5.40 14.06 15.93
N LEU A 151 -5.28 14.27 14.62
CA LEU A 151 -5.32 13.22 13.62
C LEU A 151 -4.23 13.49 12.58
N TYR A 152 -3.39 12.49 12.32
CA TYR A 152 -2.28 12.58 11.38
C TYR A 152 -2.36 11.49 10.31
N TYR A 153 -1.90 11.82 9.09
CA TYR A 153 -1.64 10.85 8.03
C TYR A 153 -0.16 10.86 7.64
N LEU A 154 0.41 9.70 7.31
CA LEU A 154 1.77 9.63 6.75
C LEU A 154 1.80 10.04 5.26
N ASP A 155 0.73 9.71 4.54
CA ASP A 155 0.56 10.10 3.15
C ASP A 155 -0.92 10.24 2.76
N PHE A 156 -1.17 10.81 1.59
CA PHE A 156 -2.47 10.67 0.96
C PHE A 156 -2.64 9.27 0.37
N TYR A 157 -3.85 8.75 0.34
CA TYR A 157 -4.15 7.48 -0.32
C TYR A 157 -4.00 7.59 -1.84
N SER A 158 -4.46 8.71 -2.40
CA SER A 158 -4.43 9.01 -3.83
C SER A 158 -4.29 10.51 -4.09
N ILE A 159 -3.75 10.83 -5.27
CA ILE A 159 -3.52 12.19 -5.78
C ILE A 159 -4.19 12.38 -7.14
N ASP A 160 -5.45 12.80 -7.12
CA ASP A 160 -6.25 13.19 -8.30
C ASP A 160 -6.06 12.25 -9.51
N ARG A 161 -5.68 12.82 -10.66
CA ARG A 161 -5.54 12.15 -11.95
C ARG A 161 -4.48 11.04 -11.96
N PHE A 162 -3.53 11.04 -11.03
CA PHE A 162 -2.42 10.09 -11.00
C PHE A 162 -2.69 8.85 -10.16
N GLY A 163 -3.88 8.75 -9.55
CA GLY A 163 -4.28 7.57 -8.79
C GLY A 163 -3.59 7.50 -7.42
N LYS A 164 -3.27 6.29 -6.97
CA LYS A 164 -2.72 6.05 -5.62
C LYS A 164 -1.29 6.56 -5.52
N THR A 165 -0.92 7.10 -4.35
CA THR A 165 0.49 7.44 -4.08
C THR A 165 1.30 6.15 -3.95
N LYS A 166 2.63 6.25 -3.91
CA LYS A 166 3.49 5.09 -3.61
C LYS A 166 3.11 4.41 -2.30
N LEU A 167 2.84 5.16 -1.23
CA LEU A 167 2.42 4.58 0.04
C LEU A 167 1.03 3.96 -0.04
N GLY A 168 0.07 4.63 -0.70
CA GLY A 168 -1.27 4.08 -0.93
C GLY A 168 -1.26 2.80 -1.77
N GLN A 169 -0.36 2.73 -2.76
CA GLN A 169 -0.20 1.55 -3.60
C GLN A 169 0.43 0.38 -2.82
N LEU A 170 1.47 0.64 -2.02
CA LEU A 170 2.06 -0.37 -1.13
C LEU A 170 1.03 -0.89 -0.13
N LEU A 171 0.27 0.00 0.52
CA LEU A 171 -0.76 -0.37 1.49
C LEU A 171 -1.84 -1.25 0.87
N LEU A 172 -2.35 -0.88 -0.31
CA LEU A 172 -3.35 -1.67 -1.03
C LEU A 172 -2.86 -3.10 -1.26
N TYR A 173 -1.67 -3.26 -1.86
CA TYR A 173 -1.17 -4.57 -2.23
C TYR A 173 -0.66 -5.37 -1.03
N ALA A 174 -0.11 -4.71 0.01
CA ALA A 174 0.20 -5.36 1.27
C ALA A 174 -1.05 -6.01 1.88
N LYS A 175 -2.21 -5.33 1.80
CA LYS A 175 -3.49 -5.84 2.31
C LYS A 175 -4.12 -6.90 1.41
N GLN A 176 -4.05 -6.76 0.09
CA GLN A 176 -4.68 -7.69 -0.87
C GLN A 176 -3.87 -8.97 -1.07
N SER A 177 -2.56 -8.85 -1.29
CA SER A 177 -1.72 -9.99 -1.69
C SER A 177 -1.33 -10.90 -0.52
N GLN A 178 -1.49 -10.43 0.71
CA GLN A 178 -1.04 -11.12 1.93
C GLN A 178 0.46 -11.50 1.90
N GLN A 179 1.27 -10.87 1.04
CA GLN A 179 2.70 -11.13 0.93
C GLN A 179 3.46 -10.42 2.05
N THR A 180 4.06 -11.20 2.96
CA THR A 180 4.82 -10.70 4.11
C THR A 180 5.94 -9.74 3.71
N LEU A 181 6.61 -9.98 2.58
CA LEU A 181 7.69 -9.11 2.08
C LEU A 181 7.20 -7.67 1.79
N LEU A 182 6.03 -7.52 1.17
CA LEU A 182 5.45 -6.19 0.91
C LEU A 182 4.98 -5.52 2.20
N MET A 183 4.43 -6.29 3.14
CA MET A 183 4.07 -5.77 4.46
C MET A 183 5.31 -5.28 5.20
N THR A 184 6.40 -6.05 5.16
CA THR A 184 7.68 -5.68 5.76
C THR A 184 8.24 -4.39 5.15
N GLU A 185 8.33 -4.29 3.83
CA GLU A 185 8.80 -3.08 3.15
C GLU A 185 7.97 -1.84 3.54
N LEU A 186 6.65 -2.00 3.63
CA LEU A 186 5.74 -0.95 4.08
C LEU A 186 6.01 -0.56 5.53
N ILE A 187 6.12 -1.53 6.44
CA ILE A 187 6.35 -1.31 7.87
C ILE A 187 7.68 -0.58 8.07
N ASP A 188 8.77 -1.08 7.46
CA ASP A 188 10.10 -0.50 7.59
C ASP A 188 10.12 0.96 7.09
N THR A 189 9.30 1.28 6.07
CA THR A 189 9.14 2.65 5.56
C THR A 189 8.43 3.58 6.55
N ILE A 190 7.43 3.08 7.30
CA ILE A 190 6.58 3.92 8.16
C ILE A 190 7.05 3.97 9.62
N THR A 191 7.77 2.96 10.10
CA THR A 191 8.23 2.86 11.50
C THR A 191 8.92 4.13 12.00
N PRO A 192 9.88 4.75 11.26
CA PRO A 192 10.56 5.94 11.75
C PRO A 192 9.61 7.13 11.97
N ALA A 193 8.54 7.23 11.18
CA ALA A 193 7.55 8.29 11.36
C ALA A 193 6.65 8.04 12.58
N ILE A 194 6.28 6.79 12.83
CA ILE A 194 5.51 6.38 14.00
C ILE A 194 6.30 6.66 15.28
N GLU A 195 7.57 6.25 15.33
CA GLU A 195 8.45 6.46 16.48
C GLU A 195 8.67 7.96 16.77
N ARG A 196 8.93 8.76 15.74
CA ARG A 196 9.02 10.22 15.91
C ARG A 196 7.73 10.83 16.46
N LEU A 197 6.57 10.35 16.00
CA LEU A 197 5.29 10.82 16.52
C LEU A 197 5.10 10.43 18.00
N ILE A 198 5.44 9.19 18.35
CA ILE A 198 5.40 8.69 19.73
C ILE A 198 6.23 9.59 20.66
N THR A 199 7.48 9.87 20.28
CA THR A 199 8.37 10.71 21.09
C THR A 199 7.88 12.16 21.14
N SER A 200 7.57 12.78 19.99
CA SER A 200 7.17 14.19 19.94
C SER A 200 5.85 14.50 20.64
N LYS A 201 5.00 13.49 20.84
CA LYS A 201 3.70 13.62 21.52
C LYS A 201 3.68 13.00 22.92
N ASN A 202 4.82 12.52 23.41
CA ASN A 202 4.93 11.84 24.71
C ASN A 202 3.86 10.75 24.87
N ILE A 203 3.71 9.90 23.85
CA ILE A 203 2.74 8.80 23.86
C ILE A 203 3.18 7.74 24.86
N THR A 204 2.27 7.34 25.75
CA THR A 204 2.54 6.27 26.73
C THR A 204 1.81 4.98 26.40
N SER A 205 0.76 5.06 25.58
CA SER A 205 -0.08 3.92 25.22
C SER A 205 -0.47 3.93 23.73
N VAL A 206 -0.59 2.74 23.14
CA VAL A 206 -0.94 2.57 21.72
C VAL A 206 -2.16 1.66 21.56
N GLY A 207 -3.09 2.03 20.70
CA GLY A 207 -4.21 1.19 20.28
C GLY A 207 -4.12 0.90 18.79
N PHE A 208 -4.27 -0.36 18.40
CA PHE A 208 -4.32 -0.76 16.99
C PHE A 208 -5.78 -0.99 16.60
N ILE A 209 -6.26 -0.29 15.58
CA ILE A 209 -7.62 -0.44 15.11
C ILE A 209 -7.78 -1.82 14.46
N PRO A 210 -8.77 -2.63 14.89
CA PRO A 210 -8.94 -3.96 14.37
C PRO A 210 -9.39 -3.94 12.89
N PRO A 211 -8.93 -4.91 12.08
CA PRO A 211 -9.26 -4.96 10.65
C PRO A 211 -10.75 -5.23 10.43
N THR A 212 -11.31 -4.59 9.39
CA THR A 212 -12.72 -4.74 9.02
C THR A 212 -13.02 -5.97 8.17
N VAL A 213 -12.03 -6.51 7.45
CA VAL A 213 -12.22 -7.63 6.52
C VAL A 213 -11.39 -8.82 6.98
N LYS A 214 -12.01 -10.00 7.07
CA LYS A 214 -11.35 -11.26 7.43
C LYS A 214 -10.32 -11.63 6.35
N ARG A 215 -9.07 -11.86 6.76
CA ARG A 215 -7.91 -12.27 5.96
C ARG A 215 -7.06 -13.22 6.79
N GLN A 216 -6.31 -14.11 6.14
CA GLN A 216 -5.43 -15.07 6.82
C GLN A 216 -4.28 -14.34 7.54
N ILE A 217 -3.69 -13.34 6.88
CA ILE A 217 -2.66 -12.48 7.47
C ILE A 217 -3.17 -11.03 7.50
N GLN A 218 -3.35 -10.50 8.71
CA GLN A 218 -3.81 -9.13 8.93
C GLN A 218 -2.62 -8.17 9.07
N PHE A 219 -2.59 -7.15 8.22
CA PHE A 219 -1.52 -6.16 8.22
C PHE A 219 -1.31 -5.48 9.59
N MET A 220 -2.39 -5.12 10.30
CA MET A 220 -2.30 -4.53 11.65
C MET A 220 -1.63 -5.46 12.67
N SER A 221 -1.86 -6.78 12.57
CA SER A 221 -1.21 -7.77 13.44
C SER A 221 0.30 -7.86 13.14
N VAL A 222 0.68 -7.82 11.86
CA VAL A 222 2.09 -7.81 11.45
C VAL A 222 2.77 -6.50 11.87
N LEU A 223 2.09 -5.36 11.71
CA LEU A 223 2.57 -4.05 12.14
C LEU A 223 2.82 -4.03 13.65
N LYS A 224 1.84 -4.47 14.45
CA LYS A 224 1.97 -4.58 15.91
C LYS A 224 3.15 -5.46 16.30
N GLY A 225 3.30 -6.63 15.66
CA GLY A 225 4.41 -7.55 15.92
C GLY A 225 5.77 -6.95 15.58
N ARG A 226 5.88 -6.20 14.48
CA ARG A 226 7.15 -5.63 14.00
C ARG A 226 7.60 -4.37 14.72
N LEU A 227 6.67 -3.51 15.15
CA LEU A 227 7.02 -2.24 15.77
C LEU A 227 7.68 -2.41 17.15
N HIS A 228 7.52 -3.57 17.81
CA HIS A 228 8.14 -3.90 19.11
C HIS A 228 8.11 -2.74 20.14
N LEU A 229 7.02 -1.96 20.18
CA LEU A 229 6.92 -0.79 21.04
C LEU A 229 6.85 -1.23 22.51
N LYS A 230 7.72 -0.67 23.35
CA LYS A 230 7.70 -0.83 24.81
C LYS A 230 6.62 0.06 25.46
N LEU A 231 5.43 0.10 24.87
CA LEU A 231 4.30 0.92 25.33
C LEU A 231 3.13 0.02 25.74
N ARG A 232 2.27 0.52 26.62
CA ARG A 232 1.04 -0.18 26.98
C ARG A 232 0.13 -0.26 25.75
N THR A 233 -0.50 -1.41 25.52
CA THR A 233 -1.45 -1.57 24.42
C THR A 233 -2.88 -1.48 24.93
N ILE A 234 -3.70 -0.64 24.31
CA ILE A 234 -5.13 -0.57 24.59
C ILE A 234 -5.85 -1.68 23.84
N SER A 235 -6.66 -2.44 24.57
CA SER A 235 -7.43 -3.54 24.01
C SER A 235 -8.69 -3.04 23.28
N ILE A 236 -8.65 -3.06 21.95
CA ILE A 236 -9.75 -2.67 21.06
C ILE A 236 -10.19 -3.90 20.27
N LYS A 237 -11.48 -4.24 20.34
CA LYS A 237 -12.06 -5.42 19.69
C LYS A 237 -13.12 -5.00 18.69
N LYS A 238 -13.27 -5.80 17.63
CA LYS A 238 -14.39 -5.69 16.70
C LYS A 238 -15.41 -6.78 17.01
N ILE A 239 -16.64 -6.40 17.31
CA ILE A 239 -17.78 -7.31 17.48
C ILE A 239 -18.41 -7.57 16.12
N VAL A 240 -18.81 -8.82 15.88
CA VAL A 240 -19.45 -9.27 14.65
C VAL A 240 -20.93 -9.52 14.97
N SER A 241 -21.82 -8.81 14.27
CA SER A 241 -23.25 -9.12 14.23
C SER A 241 -23.53 -10.36 13.37
N ASP A 242 -24.73 -10.94 13.44
CA ASP A 242 -25.12 -12.16 12.71
C ASP A 242 -24.77 -12.13 11.22
N VAL A 243 -24.81 -10.94 10.60
CA VAL A 243 -24.28 -10.67 9.27
C VAL A 243 -23.09 -9.73 9.35
N ALA A 244 -21.92 -10.17 8.90
CA ALA A 244 -20.69 -9.37 8.89
C ALA A 244 -20.66 -8.41 7.69
N VAL A 245 -21.02 -7.14 7.92
CA VAL A 245 -20.95 -6.08 6.88
C VAL A 245 -19.61 -5.34 6.96
N PRO A 246 -18.78 -5.36 5.90
CA PRO A 246 -17.54 -4.58 5.87
C PRO A 246 -17.83 -3.07 5.82
N GLN A 247 -17.41 -2.30 6.83
CA GLN A 247 -17.54 -0.84 6.85
C GLN A 247 -17.03 -0.14 5.57
N LYS A 248 -16.01 -0.71 4.90
CA LYS A 248 -15.45 -0.13 3.68
C LYS A 248 -16.32 -0.34 2.44
N SER A 249 -17.28 -1.27 2.45
CA SER A 249 -18.24 -1.45 1.35
C SER A 249 -19.44 -0.49 1.45
N LEU A 250 -19.65 0.16 2.60
CA LEU A 250 -20.72 1.14 2.79
C LEU A 250 -20.39 2.44 2.06
N THR A 251 -21.30 2.97 1.25
CA THR A 251 -21.05 4.20 0.48
C THR A 251 -21.43 5.47 1.24
N ARG A 252 -22.47 5.41 2.08
CA ARG A 252 -22.95 6.55 2.87
C ARG A 252 -22.16 6.72 4.17
N LEU A 253 -21.92 7.97 4.55
CA LEU A 253 -21.23 8.31 5.79
C LEU A 253 -22.02 7.87 7.02
N THR A 254 -23.33 8.11 7.04
CA THR A 254 -24.23 7.74 8.14
C THR A 254 -24.12 6.26 8.47
N ASP A 255 -24.17 5.40 7.45
CA ASP A 255 -24.11 3.95 7.59
C ASP A 255 -22.75 3.51 8.12
N ARG A 256 -21.66 4.21 7.74
CA ARG A 256 -20.31 3.94 8.27
C ARG A 256 -20.16 4.34 9.75
N ILE A 257 -20.89 5.37 10.19
CA ILE A 257 -20.89 5.82 11.59
C ILE A 257 -21.66 4.82 12.43
N GLU A 258 -22.88 4.47 12.02
CA GLU A 258 -23.70 3.45 12.66
C GLU A 258 -22.95 2.11 12.75
N ASN A 259 -22.33 1.66 11.66
CA ASN A 259 -21.52 0.45 11.67
C ASN A 259 -20.33 0.54 12.64
N ALA A 260 -19.66 1.69 12.75
CA ALA A 260 -18.56 1.87 13.69
C ALA A 260 -19.04 1.77 15.15
N GLN A 261 -20.17 2.43 15.46
CA GLN A 261 -20.80 2.43 16.78
C GLN A 261 -21.16 1.02 17.24
N HIS A 262 -21.71 0.19 16.34
CA HIS A 262 -22.15 -1.16 16.69
C HIS A 262 -21.06 -2.23 16.62
N SER A 263 -19.94 -1.96 15.93
CA SER A 263 -18.91 -2.99 15.70
C SER A 263 -17.61 -2.77 16.46
N ILE A 264 -17.30 -1.58 16.97
CA ILE A 264 -16.04 -1.34 17.70
C ILE A 264 -16.31 -1.25 19.20
N VAL A 265 -15.54 -2.02 19.97
CA VAL A 265 -15.59 -1.97 21.44
C VAL A 265 -14.20 -1.86 22.02
N VAL A 266 -13.99 -0.81 22.83
CA VAL A 266 -12.82 -0.69 23.70
C VAL A 266 -13.04 -1.59 24.90
N SER A 267 -12.37 -2.72 24.99
CA SER A 267 -12.49 -3.65 26.14
C SER A 267 -11.55 -3.34 27.30
N GLU A 268 -10.74 -2.31 27.16
CA GLU A 268 -9.81 -1.83 28.18
C GLU A 268 -10.53 -1.22 29.39
N THR A 269 -9.94 -1.39 30.57
CA THR A 269 -10.42 -0.83 31.85
C THR A 269 -9.31 -0.12 32.62
N SER A 270 -8.04 -0.32 32.26
CA SER A 270 -6.92 0.33 32.93
C SER A 270 -6.73 1.76 32.45
N TYR A 271 -6.09 2.57 33.29
CA TYR A 271 -5.84 3.97 33.02
C TYR A 271 -4.62 4.19 32.10
N HIS A 272 -4.73 5.15 31.20
CA HIS A 272 -3.72 5.52 30.21
C HIS A 272 -3.49 7.04 30.16
N GLY A 273 -2.24 7.44 29.90
CA GLY A 273 -1.89 8.84 29.62
C GLY A 273 -2.17 9.22 28.17
N ASN A 274 -1.18 9.77 27.44
CA ASN A 274 -1.35 10.05 26.02
C ASN A 274 -1.45 8.77 25.18
N ILE A 275 -2.49 8.69 24.36
CA ILE A 275 -2.84 7.51 23.55
C ILE A 275 -2.59 7.80 22.07
N LEU A 276 -1.96 6.85 21.38
CA LEU A 276 -1.88 6.82 19.92
C LEU A 276 -2.76 5.70 19.36
N LEU A 277 -3.79 6.05 18.60
CA LEU A 277 -4.62 5.10 17.85
C LEU A 277 -4.10 4.97 16.41
N ILE A 278 -3.73 3.77 15.98
CA ILE A 278 -3.16 3.50 14.66
C ILE A 278 -4.16 2.74 13.80
N ASP A 279 -4.45 3.29 12.61
CA ASP A 279 -5.30 2.69 11.59
C ASP A 279 -4.57 2.58 10.23
N ASP A 280 -5.07 1.72 9.34
CA ASP A 280 -4.49 1.55 8.01
C ASP A 280 -4.78 2.76 7.10
N ALA A 281 -6.04 3.14 6.99
CA ALA A 281 -6.48 4.19 6.09
C ALA A 281 -7.72 4.89 6.63
N VAL A 282 -7.66 6.22 6.68
CA VAL A 282 -8.77 7.05 7.13
C VAL A 282 -9.48 7.68 5.94
N GLY A 283 -10.71 7.23 5.71
CA GLY A 283 -11.68 7.88 4.83
C GLY A 283 -12.52 8.88 5.59
N SER A 284 -13.49 8.37 6.36
CA SER A 284 -14.40 9.18 7.18
C SER A 284 -13.93 9.48 8.58
N GLY A 285 -12.97 8.71 9.10
CA GLY A 285 -12.50 8.82 10.49
C GLY A 285 -13.50 8.31 11.54
N ALA A 286 -14.63 7.71 11.13
CA ALA A 286 -15.67 7.23 12.05
C ALA A 286 -15.11 6.27 13.10
N THR A 287 -14.32 5.29 12.67
CA THR A 287 -13.72 4.26 13.53
C THR A 287 -12.81 4.85 14.61
N LEU A 288 -11.92 5.78 14.23
CA LEU A 288 -11.03 6.44 15.19
C LEU A 288 -11.80 7.36 16.14
N ASN A 289 -12.78 8.12 15.62
CA ASN A 289 -13.56 9.04 16.45
C ASN A 289 -14.44 8.29 17.47
N GLU A 290 -15.06 7.19 17.04
CA GLU A 290 -15.87 6.33 17.91
C GLU A 290 -15.01 5.62 18.97
N THR A 291 -13.84 5.12 18.59
CA THR A 291 -12.88 4.55 19.55
C THR A 291 -12.47 5.60 20.60
N ALA A 292 -12.16 6.82 20.16
CA ALA A 292 -11.80 7.92 21.05
C ALA A 292 -12.96 8.32 21.97
N LYS A 293 -14.20 8.34 21.45
CA LYS A 293 -15.41 8.57 22.24
C LYS A 293 -15.52 7.57 23.39
N GLN A 294 -15.47 6.27 23.10
CA GLN A 294 -15.57 5.24 24.13
C GLN A 294 -14.45 5.33 25.17
N ILE A 295 -13.22 5.67 24.77
CA ILE A 295 -12.10 5.90 25.71
C ILE A 295 -12.42 7.06 26.66
N ARG A 296 -12.93 8.17 26.13
CA ARG A 296 -13.32 9.35 26.93
C ARG A 296 -14.47 9.06 27.88
N GLU A 297 -15.54 8.43 27.37
CA GLU A 297 -16.74 8.10 28.16
C GLU A 297 -16.45 7.11 29.28
N LYS A 298 -15.48 6.19 29.08
CA LYS A 298 -15.01 5.27 30.12
C LYS A 298 -14.11 5.91 31.16
N GLY A 299 -13.64 7.14 30.94
CA GLY A 299 -12.73 7.82 31.86
C GLY A 299 -11.35 7.15 31.99
N ILE A 300 -10.94 6.34 31.01
CA ILE A 300 -9.65 5.61 31.05
C ILE A 300 -8.48 6.40 30.47
N CYS A 301 -8.67 7.69 30.15
CA CYS A 301 -7.66 8.59 29.61
C CYS A 301 -7.90 10.05 30.01
N ASP A 302 -6.92 10.67 30.68
CA ASP A 302 -6.86 12.10 30.97
C ASP A 302 -6.05 12.90 29.94
N GLY A 303 -5.10 12.23 29.27
CA GLY A 303 -4.20 12.82 28.31
C GLY A 303 -4.84 13.10 26.95
N LYS A 304 -3.98 13.19 25.93
CA LYS A 304 -4.40 13.38 24.53
C LYS A 304 -4.67 12.04 23.86
N ILE A 305 -5.75 11.95 23.09
CA ILE A 305 -6.04 10.85 22.17
C ILE A 305 -5.70 11.31 20.76
N ILE A 306 -4.66 10.70 20.19
CA ILE A 306 -4.07 11.07 18.91
C ILE A 306 -4.31 9.93 17.91
N GLY A 307 -4.95 10.24 16.78
CA GLY A 307 -5.10 9.31 15.68
C GLY A 307 -3.93 9.39 14.70
N LEU A 308 -3.48 8.24 14.20
CA LEU A 308 -2.56 8.11 13.09
C LEU A 308 -3.11 7.11 12.06
N ALA A 309 -3.15 7.52 10.81
CA ALA A 309 -3.39 6.63 9.69
C ALA A 309 -2.16 6.57 8.77
N ILE A 310 -1.89 5.40 8.19
CA ILE A 310 -0.83 5.29 7.18
C ILE A 310 -1.20 6.14 5.97
N THR A 311 -2.45 6.05 5.53
CA THR A 311 -2.96 6.92 4.46
C THR A 311 -4.27 7.60 4.84
N GLY A 312 -4.49 8.81 4.30
CA GLY A 312 -5.76 9.52 4.43
C GLY A 312 -6.27 10.03 3.09
N SER A 313 -7.57 10.25 2.94
CA SER A 313 -8.13 10.82 1.71
C SER A 313 -7.98 12.34 1.66
N PHE A 314 -7.52 12.85 0.51
CA PHE A 314 -7.37 14.30 0.26
C PHE A 314 -8.71 14.99 -0.02
N LYS A 315 -9.50 14.45 -0.95
CA LYS A 315 -10.85 14.96 -1.26
C LYS A 315 -11.83 14.59 -0.14
N GLY A 316 -12.90 15.37 0.02
CA GLY A 316 -14.07 14.97 0.83
C GLY A 316 -14.49 13.54 0.46
N PHE A 317 -15.00 12.77 1.42
CA PHE A 317 -15.17 11.30 1.39
C PHE A 317 -15.01 10.61 0.02
N ASP A 318 -13.77 10.48 -0.46
CA ASP A 318 -13.49 9.41 -1.40
C ASP A 318 -13.62 8.14 -0.56
N VAL A 319 -14.71 7.41 -0.80
CA VAL A 319 -14.88 6.05 -0.33
C VAL A 319 -13.64 5.30 -0.81
N ILE A 320 -12.73 5.02 0.13
CA ILE A 320 -11.62 4.10 -0.10
C ILE A 320 -12.27 2.72 -0.24
N SER A 321 -12.74 2.42 -1.45
CA SER A 321 -13.26 1.12 -1.83
C SER A 321 -12.07 0.21 -2.07
N GLU A 322 -11.89 -0.75 -1.16
CA GLU A 322 -10.86 -1.78 -1.21
C GLU A 322 -11.48 -3.17 -1.44
N VAL A 323 -12.76 -3.23 -1.85
CA VAL A 323 -13.45 -4.48 -2.15
C VAL A 323 -12.93 -5.05 -3.46
#